data_AF-A0A822Y7Y2-F1
#
_entry.id   AF-A0A822Y7Y2-F1
#
_cell.length_a   1.000
_cell.length_b   1.000
_cell.length_c   1.000
_cell.angle_alpha   90.00
_cell.angle_beta   90.00
_cell.angle_gamma   90.00
#
_symmetry.space_group_name_H-M   'P 1'
#
loop_
_entity.id
_entity.type
_entity.pdbx_description
1 polymer ?
#
loop_
_entity_poly.entity_id
_entity_poly.type
_entity_poly.pdbx_seq_one_letter_code
_entity_poly.pdbx_strand_id
1 'polypeptide(L)'
;MMRLLTGVSSDESFVFVPLSFAAFGSTVLVEGCDQNRFVSWVHAWTVADGIITQVREYFDTSLTVTRFGNSTKLSPSSSSIRFPCMWQSQFTKATGKSVPGLVLAI
;
A
#
# COMPACT_ATOMS: atom_id res chain seq x y z
N MET A 1 -14.32 4.15 0.24
CA MET A 1 -14.28 3.78 -1.18
C MET A 1 -14.63 2.31 -1.42
N MET A 2 -14.40 1.41 -0.46
CA MET A 2 -14.88 0.02 -0.39
C MET A 2 -16.24 -0.30 -1.05
N ARG A 3 -17.27 0.55 -0.94
CA ARG A 3 -18.57 0.35 -1.60
C ARG A 3 -18.62 0.83 -3.06
N LEU A 4 -17.83 1.84 -3.42
CA LEU A 4 -17.73 2.37 -4.77
C LEU A 4 -17.00 1.39 -5.69
N LEU A 5 -15.82 0.89 -5.26
CA LEU A 5 -15.03 -0.07 -6.04
C LEU A 5 -15.73 -1.42 -6.24
N THR A 6 -16.67 -1.75 -5.37
CA THR A 6 -17.48 -2.97 -5.47
C THR A 6 -18.82 -2.75 -6.19
N GLY A 7 -19.12 -1.52 -6.62
CA GLY A 7 -20.39 -1.18 -7.27
C GLY A 7 -21.62 -1.21 -6.36
N VAL A 8 -21.42 -1.36 -5.04
CA VAL A 8 -22.49 -1.44 -4.03
C VAL A 8 -23.12 -0.07 -3.76
N SER A 9 -22.39 1.02 -3.98
CA SER A 9 -22.91 2.39 -3.87
C SER A 9 -22.36 3.27 -4.99
N SER A 10 -23.25 3.90 -5.74
CA SER A 10 -22.94 4.90 -6.76
C SER A 10 -23.00 6.35 -6.24
N ASP A 11 -23.58 6.57 -5.06
CA ASP A 11 -23.84 7.91 -4.50
C ASP A 11 -22.65 8.47 -3.70
N GLU A 12 -21.57 7.70 -3.56
CA GLU A 12 -20.36 8.15 -2.87
C GLU A 12 -19.46 8.94 -3.83
N SER A 13 -19.43 10.28 -3.67
CA SER A 13 -18.44 11.11 -4.35
C SER A 13 -17.04 10.84 -3.78
N PHE A 14 -16.16 10.31 -4.63
CA PHE A 14 -14.76 10.10 -4.32
C PHE A 14 -13.90 10.69 -5.44
N VAL A 15 -12.97 11.55 -5.06
CA VAL A 15 -11.98 12.12 -5.99
C VAL A 15 -10.66 11.42 -5.73
N PHE A 16 -10.16 10.72 -6.76
CA PHE A 16 -8.89 10.03 -6.67
C PHE A 16 -7.73 11.03 -6.80
N VAL A 17 -7.16 11.44 -5.66
CA VAL A 17 -5.99 12.31 -5.58
C VAL A 17 -4.87 11.56 -4.84
N PRO A 18 -3.95 10.91 -5.56
CA PRO A 18 -2.86 10.18 -4.92
C PRO A 18 -1.85 11.16 -4.30
N LEU A 19 -1.36 10.83 -3.11
CA LEU A 19 -0.30 11.57 -2.43
C LEU A 19 1.09 11.06 -2.81
N SER A 20 1.22 9.74 -2.97
CA SER A 20 2.48 9.08 -3.31
C SER A 20 2.21 7.73 -3.95
N PHE A 21 3.17 7.25 -4.74
CA PHE A 21 3.14 5.90 -5.30
C PHE A 21 4.52 5.27 -5.34
N ALA A 22 4.56 3.95 -5.37
CA ALA A 22 5.77 3.15 -5.54
C ALA A 22 5.47 1.91 -6.39
N ALA A 23 6.43 1.49 -7.20
CA ALA A 23 6.30 0.31 -8.06
C ALA A 23 7.35 -0.75 -7.69
N PHE A 24 6.91 -2.00 -7.63
CA PHE A 24 7.70 -3.17 -7.28
C PHE A 24 7.34 -4.33 -8.21
N GLY A 25 8.12 -4.52 -9.27
CA GLY A 25 7.80 -5.52 -10.30
C GLY A 25 6.43 -5.23 -10.93
N SER A 26 5.51 -6.19 -10.86
CA SER A 26 4.12 -6.04 -11.32
C SER A 26 3.19 -5.39 -10.29
N THR A 27 3.67 -5.07 -9.09
CA THR A 27 2.85 -4.46 -8.04
C THR A 27 3.06 -2.94 -8.01
N VAL A 28 1.98 -2.17 -8.05
CA VAL A 28 2.01 -0.71 -7.85
C VAL A 28 1.22 -0.38 -6.59
N LEU A 29 1.82 0.38 -5.69
CA LEU A 29 1.18 0.89 -4.50
C LEU A 29 0.91 2.38 -4.67
N VAL A 30 -0.30 2.80 -4.37
CA VAL A 30 -0.72 4.20 -4.40
C VAL A 30 -1.42 4.52 -3.10
N GLU A 31 -1.00 5.58 -2.42
CA GLU A 31 -1.64 6.03 -1.20
C GLU A 31 -2.29 7.40 -1.38
N GLY A 32 -3.33 7.65 -0.59
CA GLY A 32 -3.95 8.96 -0.50
C GLY A 32 -4.78 9.13 0.77
N CYS A 33 -5.28 10.34 0.97
CA CYS A 33 -6.21 10.64 2.04
C CYS A 33 -7.34 11.53 1.54
N ASP A 34 -8.53 11.34 2.11
CA ASP A 34 -9.61 12.29 2.03
C ASP A 34 -9.56 13.13 3.32
N GLN A 35 -9.11 14.38 3.21
CA GLN A 35 -8.99 15.28 4.36
C GLN A 35 -10.35 15.65 4.95
N ASN A 36 -11.39 15.76 4.11
CA ASN A 36 -12.73 16.14 4.58
C ASN A 36 -13.36 15.00 5.39
N ARG A 37 -13.11 13.76 4.98
CA ARG A 37 -13.60 12.56 5.67
C ARG A 37 -12.63 12.02 6.71
N PHE A 38 -11.43 12.60 6.81
CA PHE A 38 -10.32 12.17 7.68
C PHE A 38 -10.01 10.67 7.57
N VAL A 39 -10.00 10.19 6.33
CA VAL A 39 -9.85 8.79 5.96
C VAL A 39 -8.59 8.64 5.12
N SER A 40 -7.85 7.56 5.32
CA SER A 40 -6.69 7.23 4.49
C SER A 40 -6.86 5.91 3.76
N TRP A 41 -6.25 5.78 2.59
CA TRP A 41 -6.32 4.58 1.78
C TRP A 41 -4.97 4.27 1.13
N VAL A 42 -4.70 2.97 0.95
CA VAL A 42 -3.65 2.46 0.06
C VAL A 42 -4.28 1.47 -0.90
N HIS A 43 -4.03 1.64 -2.18
CA HIS A 43 -4.36 0.66 -3.20
C HIS A 43 -3.10 -0.09 -3.63
N ALA A 44 -3.18 -1.42 -3.62
CA ALA A 44 -2.21 -2.29 -4.23
C ALA A 44 -2.78 -2.83 -5.54
N TRP A 45 -2.13 -2.51 -6.65
CA TRP A 45 -2.51 -2.93 -7.98
C TRP A 45 -1.56 -3.99 -8.47
N THR A 46 -2.09 -5.02 -9.12
CA THR A 46 -1.30 -5.88 -9.99
C THR A 46 -1.47 -5.39 -11.42
N VAL A 47 -0.35 -5.12 -12.09
CA VAL A 47 -0.33 -4.61 -13.47
C VAL A 47 0.31 -5.65 -14.38
N ALA A 48 -0.38 -6.00 -15.46
CA ALA A 48 0.11 -6.85 -16.54
C ALA A 48 -0.25 -6.21 -17.88
N ASP A 49 0.71 -6.11 -18.80
CA ASP A 49 0.52 -5.52 -20.14
C ASP A 49 -0.09 -4.11 -20.12
N GLY A 50 0.28 -3.30 -19.11
CA GLY A 50 -0.25 -1.95 -18.91
C GLY A 50 -1.67 -1.89 -18.36
N ILE A 51 -2.27 -3.03 -18.04
CA ILE A 51 -3.63 -3.15 -17.51
C ILE A 51 -3.57 -3.52 -16.03
N ILE A 52 -4.38 -2.84 -15.21
CA ILE A 52 -4.59 -3.23 -13.81
C ILE A 52 -5.50 -4.46 -13.79
N THR A 53 -4.95 -5.61 -13.41
CA THR A 53 -5.66 -6.90 -13.38
C THR A 53 -6.22 -7.25 -12.00
N GLN A 54 -5.66 -6.66 -10.94
CA GLN A 54 -6.15 -6.82 -9.56
C GLN A 54 -6.02 -5.51 -8.81
N VAL A 55 -6.99 -5.25 -7.93
CA VAL A 55 -6.96 -4.13 -6.99
C VAL A 55 -7.26 -4.68 -5.60
N ARG A 56 -6.40 -4.34 -4.63
CA ARG A 56 -6.66 -4.53 -3.20
C ARG A 56 -6.61 -3.18 -2.51
N GLU A 57 -7.68 -2.85 -1.80
CA GLU A 57 -7.76 -1.63 -1.00
C GLU A 57 -7.49 -1.93 0.48
N TYR A 58 -6.65 -1.10 1.08
CA TYR A 58 -6.41 -1.02 2.52
C TYR A 58 -6.92 0.33 3.01
N PHE A 59 -7.89 0.32 3.90
CA PHE A 59 -8.56 1.52 4.40
C PHE A 59 -8.20 1.74 5.86
N ASP A 60 -7.84 2.98 6.24
CA ASP A 60 -7.36 3.33 7.58
C ASP A 60 -6.38 2.29 8.15
N THR A 61 -5.42 1.89 7.32
CA THR A 61 -4.42 0.85 7.62
C THR A 61 -3.08 1.27 7.04
N SER A 62 -2.06 1.41 7.90
CA SER A 62 -0.70 1.74 7.49
C SER A 62 -0.02 0.52 6.87
N LEU A 63 0.62 0.69 5.72
CA LEU A 63 1.32 -0.39 5.02
C LEU A 63 2.83 -0.18 5.09
N THR A 64 3.55 -1.26 5.38
CA THR A 64 5.00 -1.34 5.25
C THR A 64 5.36 -2.46 4.29
N VAL A 65 6.10 -2.15 3.24
CA VAL A 65 6.50 -3.11 2.22
C VAL A 65 7.89 -3.62 2.54
N THR A 66 8.04 -4.93 2.49
CA THR A 66 9.33 -5.55 2.66
C THR A 66 9.59 -6.58 1.57
N ARG A 67 10.86 -6.74 1.22
CA ARG A 67 11.27 -7.72 0.22
C ARG A 67 11.52 -9.08 0.88
N PHE A 68 10.85 -10.11 0.38
CA PHE A 68 10.99 -11.50 0.84
C PHE A 68 11.79 -12.34 -0.17
N GLY A 69 13.03 -12.72 0.17
CA GLY A 69 13.99 -13.33 -0.78
C GLY A 69 14.70 -12.26 -1.64
N ASN A 70 15.98 -12.28 -1.99
CA ASN A 70 16.93 -13.34 -2.29
C ASN A 70 18.25 -13.02 -1.55
N SER A 71 18.54 -13.75 -0.47
CA SER A 71 19.84 -13.70 0.20
C SER A 71 20.89 -14.46 -0.62
N THR A 72 21.11 -14.11 -1.89
CA THR A 72 22.33 -14.56 -2.57
C THR A 72 23.49 -13.81 -1.96
N LYS A 73 24.22 -14.50 -1.07
CA LYS A 73 25.38 -14.07 -0.27
C LYS A 73 25.03 -13.43 1.09
N LEU A 74 24.48 -14.23 2.00
CA LEU A 74 24.83 -14.07 3.41
C LEU A 74 25.99 -15.03 3.71
N SER A 75 27.17 -14.46 3.93
CA SER A 75 28.26 -15.14 4.65
C SER A 75 27.70 -15.73 5.95
N PRO A 76 28.07 -16.95 6.38
CA PRO A 76 27.42 -17.67 7.48
C PRO A 76 27.68 -17.07 8.89
N SER A 77 28.09 -15.80 8.99
CA SER A 77 28.60 -15.20 10.22
C SER A 77 27.70 -14.11 10.83
N SER A 78 26.42 -13.98 10.45
CA SER A 78 25.48 -13.09 11.17
C SER A 78 24.03 -13.59 11.10
N SER A 79 23.55 -14.04 12.25
CA SER A 79 22.24 -14.64 12.53
C SER A 79 21.07 -13.65 12.52
N SER A 80 20.90 -12.86 11.45
CA SER A 80 19.68 -12.05 11.28
C SER A 80 19.16 -12.13 9.84
N ILE A 81 18.00 -12.76 9.66
CA ILE A 81 17.22 -12.63 8.43
C ILE A 81 16.77 -11.18 8.37
N ARG A 82 17.36 -10.37 7.48
CA ARG A 82 16.99 -8.97 7.32
C ARG A 82 15.95 -8.83 6.22
N PHE A 83 14.77 -8.35 6.59
CA PHE A 83 13.69 -7.94 5.71
C PHE A 83 13.75 -6.42 5.55
N PRO A 84 14.43 -5.89 4.52
CA PRO A 84 14.57 -4.44 4.36
C PRO A 84 13.19 -3.79 4.15
N CYS A 85 12.95 -2.67 4.83
CA CYS A 85 11.80 -1.82 4.55
C CYS A 85 12.04 -1.12 3.21
N MET A 86 11.22 -1.43 2.21
CA MET A 86 11.35 -0.88 0.86
C MET A 86 10.47 0.36 0.68
N TRP A 87 9.34 0.40 1.37
CA TRP A 87 8.41 1.53 1.35
C TRP A 87 7.51 1.46 2.58
N GLN A 88 7.02 2.61 3.03
CA GLN A 88 6.07 2.71 4.11
C GLN A 88 5.11 3.85 3.82
N SER A 89 3.82 3.65 4.09
CA SER A 89 2.80 4.68 3.95
C SER A 89 3.11 5.90 4.82
N GLN A 90 2.88 7.10 4.29
CA GLN A 90 3.22 8.36 4.96
C GLN A 90 2.00 9.13 5.50
N PHE A 91 0.77 8.71 5.17
CA PHE A 91 -0.44 9.45 5.53
C PHE A 91 -0.74 9.50 7.04
N THR A 92 -0.14 8.64 7.87
CA THR A 92 -0.28 8.72 9.34
C THR A 92 0.28 10.04 9.88
N LYS A 93 1.31 10.58 9.21
CA LYS A 93 1.84 11.93 9.49
C LYS A 93 0.87 13.03 9.09
N ALA A 94 0.09 12.81 8.02
CA ALA A 94 -0.83 13.81 7.47
C ALA A 94 -2.14 13.92 8.28
N THR A 95 -2.63 12.82 8.84
CA THR A 95 -3.91 12.77 9.56
C THR A 95 -3.77 12.81 11.09
N GLY A 96 -2.57 12.54 11.63
CA GLY A 96 -2.32 12.50 13.08
C GLY A 96 -3.02 11.34 13.81
N LYS A 97 -3.69 10.45 13.09
CA LYS A 97 -4.39 9.29 13.64
C LYS A 97 -3.49 8.05 13.66
N SER A 98 -3.55 7.30 14.75
CA SER A 98 -2.98 5.94 14.79
C SER A 98 -3.92 4.95 14.11
N VAL A 99 -3.37 4.09 13.29
CA VAL A 99 -4.09 3.04 12.53
C VAL A 99 -3.34 1.72 12.68
N PRO A 100 -4.03 0.57 12.54
CA PRO A 100 -3.35 -0.72 12.48
C PRO A 100 -2.29 -0.74 11.38
N GLY A 101 -1.16 -1.39 11.65
CA GLY A 101 -0.08 -1.59 10.69
C GLY A 101 -0.15 -2.98 10.07
N LEU A 102 0.13 -3.06 8.77
CA LEU A 102 0.24 -4.31 8.02
C LEU A 102 1.56 -4.33 7.24
N VAL A 103 2.22 -5.49 7.23
CA VAL A 103 3.42 -5.72 6.41
C VAL A 103 3.02 -6.46 5.13
N LEU A 104 3.33 -5.87 3.98
CA LEU A 104 3.20 -6.51 2.68
C LEU A 104 4.58 -7.04 2.25
N ALA A 105 4.71 -8.36 2.27
CA ALA A 105 5.89 -9.04 1.72
C ALA A 105 5.74 -9.22 0.21
N ILE A 106 6.72 -8.72 -0.54
CA ILE A 106 6.80 -8.79 -2.01
C ILE A 106 8.07 -9.50 -2.49
#